data_AF-A0A183PYV1-F1
#
_entry.id   AF-A0A183PYV1-F1
#
_cell.length_a   1.000
_cell.length_b   1.000
_cell.length_c   1.000
_cell.angle_alpha   90.00
_cell.angle_beta   90.00
_cell.angle_gamma   90.00
#
_symmetry.space_group_name_H-M   'P 1'
#
loop_
_entity.id
_entity.type
_entity.pdbx_description
1 polymer ?
#
loop_
_entity_poly.entity_id
_entity_poly.type
_entity_poly.pdbx_seq_one_letter_code
_entity_poly.pdbx_strand_id
1 'polypeptide(L)'
;MPTQPGHQESPTIGYDSHADPNQARAYLESLPHRTKVPWKQLYPYASESALDLLDKLLCFVPSRRITVEDALAHPYLEQYYDPTDEVSSYASNVLNVVSSDCL
;
A
#
# COMPACT_ATOMS: atom_id res chain seq x y z
N MET A 1 -11.65 32.09 -34.79
CA MET A 1 -11.96 30.66 -34.55
C MET A 1 -11.61 30.33 -33.11
N PRO A 2 -12.37 29.43 -32.48
CA PRO A 2 -12.77 29.54 -31.07
C PRO A 2 -11.67 29.16 -30.09
N THR A 3 -11.59 29.94 -29.01
CA THR A 3 -10.92 29.62 -27.76
C THR A 3 -11.44 28.28 -27.25
N GLN A 4 -10.58 27.27 -27.09
CA GLN A 4 -10.99 25.99 -26.53
C GLN A 4 -11.38 26.16 -25.05
N PRO A 5 -12.55 25.69 -24.61
CA PRO A 5 -12.93 25.67 -23.21
C PRO A 5 -12.42 24.39 -22.54
N GLY A 6 -11.83 24.54 -21.35
CA GLY A 6 -11.85 23.48 -20.34
C GLY A 6 -10.82 22.37 -20.48
N HIS A 7 -9.53 22.71 -20.51
CA HIS A 7 -8.59 21.84 -19.81
C HIS A 7 -8.82 22.09 -18.32
N GLN A 8 -9.60 21.20 -17.67
CA GLN A 8 -9.57 21.10 -16.22
C GLN A 8 -8.14 20.70 -15.87
N GLU A 9 -7.35 21.68 -15.45
CA GLU A 9 -6.07 21.43 -14.81
C GLU A 9 -6.38 20.51 -13.62
N SER A 10 -5.86 19.28 -13.69
CA SER A 10 -5.87 18.37 -12.56
C SER A 10 -5.37 19.16 -11.35
N PRO A 11 -6.08 19.20 -10.21
CA PRO A 11 -5.56 19.85 -9.02
C PRO A 11 -4.24 19.16 -8.70
N THR A 12 -3.12 19.86 -8.92
CA THR A 12 -1.82 19.43 -8.47
C THR A 12 -1.94 19.40 -6.96
N ILE A 13 -2.19 18.22 -6.40
CA ILE A 13 -2.03 17.98 -4.98
C ILE A 13 -0.52 18.17 -4.77
N GLY A 14 -0.15 19.39 -4.39
CA GLY A 14 1.18 19.69 -3.93
C GLY A 14 1.50 18.69 -2.84
N TYR A 15 2.64 18.05 -2.95
CA TYR A 15 3.16 17.14 -1.94
C TYR A 15 3.65 17.96 -0.73
N ASP A 16 2.76 18.76 -0.14
CA ASP A 16 3.05 19.47 1.10
C ASP A 16 2.84 18.54 2.29
N SER A 17 3.74 18.64 3.25
CA SER A 17 3.96 17.65 4.31
C SER A 17 2.86 17.63 5.37
N HIS A 18 1.75 18.32 5.13
CA HIS A 18 0.63 18.51 6.04
C HIS A 18 -0.70 18.46 5.27
N ALA A 19 -0.90 17.41 4.48
CA ALA A 19 -2.20 17.14 3.88
C ALA A 19 -3.27 17.09 4.99
N ASP A 20 -4.10 18.13 5.06
CA ASP A 20 -5.20 18.20 6.03
C ASP A 20 -6.14 17.01 5.73
N PRO A 21 -6.40 16.11 6.70
CA PRO A 21 -7.29 14.98 6.50
C PRO A 21 -8.69 15.41 6.04
N ASN A 22 -9.13 16.63 6.38
CA ASN A 22 -10.41 17.17 5.93
C ASN A 22 -10.41 17.49 4.42
N GLN A 23 -9.31 18.02 3.90
CA GLN A 23 -9.17 18.29 2.46
C GLN A 23 -9.10 16.99 1.66
N ALA A 24 -8.38 15.98 2.16
CA ALA A 24 -8.33 14.66 1.55
C ALA A 24 -9.70 13.98 1.52
N ARG A 25 -10.50 14.11 2.59
CA ARG A 25 -11.87 13.58 2.65
C ARG A 25 -12.81 14.26 1.66
N ALA A 26 -12.83 15.59 1.64
CA ALA A 26 -13.66 16.35 0.71
C ALA A 26 -13.32 16.02 -0.76
N TYR A 27 -12.04 15.81 -1.06
CA TYR A 27 -11.60 15.33 -2.37
C TYR A 27 -12.15 13.94 -2.70
N LEU A 28 -11.98 12.96 -1.80
CA LEU A 28 -12.49 11.61 -1.99
C LEU A 28 -14.02 11.58 -2.17
N GLU A 29 -14.76 12.44 -1.47
CA GLU A 29 -16.23 12.57 -1.57
C GLU A 29 -16.67 13.23 -2.90
N SER A 30 -15.84 14.11 -3.48
CA SER A 30 -16.14 14.76 -4.76
C SER A 30 -15.93 13.86 -5.99
N LEU A 31 -15.21 12.75 -5.84
CA LEU A 31 -14.91 11.84 -6.93
C LEU A 31 -16.16 11.03 -7.34
N PRO A 32 -16.35 10.75 -8.64
CA PRO A 32 -17.40 9.85 -9.09
C PRO A 32 -17.18 8.45 -8.51
N HIS A 33 -18.27 7.75 -8.20
CA HIS A 33 -18.19 6.39 -7.68
C HIS A 33 -17.46 5.48 -8.67
N ARG A 34 -16.40 4.82 -8.19
CA ARG A 34 -15.63 3.84 -8.96
C ARG A 34 -15.73 2.48 -8.28
N THR A 35 -16.24 1.50 -9.02
CA THR A 35 -16.23 0.11 -8.59
C THR A 35 -14.83 -0.47 -8.76
N LYS A 36 -14.45 -1.39 -7.87
CA LYS A 36 -13.20 -2.14 -7.99
C LYS A 36 -13.18 -2.91 -9.31
N VAL A 37 -12.11 -2.76 -10.07
CA VAL A 37 -11.87 -3.57 -11.26
C VAL A 37 -11.37 -4.94 -10.80
N PRO A 38 -11.97 -6.07 -11.26
CA PRO A 38 -11.47 -7.39 -10.92
C PRO A 38 -10.04 -7.59 -11.40
N TRP A 39 -9.16 -8.13 -10.54
CA TRP A 39 -7.75 -8.32 -10.92
C TRP A 39 -7.55 -9.23 -12.13
N LYS A 40 -8.43 -10.22 -12.33
CA LYS A 40 -8.39 -11.11 -13.50
C LYS A 40 -8.60 -10.36 -14.82
N GLN A 41 -9.28 -9.22 -14.79
CA GLN A 41 -9.43 -8.37 -15.98
C GLN A 41 -8.13 -7.62 -16.30
N LEU A 42 -7.38 -7.20 -15.29
CA LEU A 42 -6.10 -6.51 -15.47
C LEU A 42 -4.95 -7.47 -15.77
N TYR A 43 -4.95 -8.63 -15.12
CA TYR A 43 -3.93 -9.67 -15.21
C TYR A 43 -4.57 -11.02 -15.55
N PRO A 44 -5.01 -11.22 -16.80
CA PRO A 44 -5.74 -12.43 -17.21
C PRO A 44 -4.92 -13.73 -17.06
N TYR A 45 -3.60 -13.64 -17.23
CA TYR A 45 -2.70 -14.78 -17.18
C TYR A 45 -2.11 -15.06 -15.80
N ALA A 46 -2.41 -14.24 -14.79
CA ALA A 46 -1.94 -14.48 -13.44
C ALA A 46 -2.68 -15.66 -12.80
N SER A 47 -1.97 -16.41 -11.94
CA SER A 47 -2.55 -17.48 -11.13
C SER A 47 -3.51 -16.89 -10.09
N GLU A 48 -4.52 -17.65 -9.70
CA GLU A 48 -5.51 -17.19 -8.71
C GLU A 48 -4.86 -16.89 -7.36
N SER A 49 -3.84 -17.67 -6.96
CA SER A 49 -3.05 -17.42 -5.75
C SER A 49 -2.26 -16.10 -5.81
N ALA A 50 -1.72 -15.71 -6.98
CA ALA A 50 -1.04 -14.43 -7.14
C ALA A 50 -2.02 -13.26 -7.00
N LEU A 51 -3.21 -13.40 -7.60
CA LEU A 51 -4.24 -12.39 -7.58
C LEU A 51 -4.82 -12.20 -6.17
N ASP A 52 -4.98 -13.27 -5.41
CA ASP A 52 -5.44 -13.21 -4.02
C ASP A 52 -4.41 -12.49 -3.13
N LEU A 53 -3.12 -12.81 -3.28
CA LEU A 53 -2.07 -12.09 -2.56
C LEU A 53 -2.06 -10.59 -2.91
N LEU A 54 -2.17 -10.26 -4.20
CA LEU A 54 -2.23 -8.88 -4.67
C LEU A 54 -3.43 -8.12 -4.07
N ASP A 55 -4.57 -8.80 -3.95
CA ASP A 55 -5.78 -8.22 -3.34
C ASP A 55 -5.56 -7.81 -1.89
N LYS A 56 -4.88 -8.68 -1.13
CA LYS A 56 -4.59 -8.48 0.29
C LYS A 56 -3.49 -7.43 0.53
N LEU A 57 -2.53 -7.31 -0.39
CA LEU A 57 -1.46 -6.30 -0.36
C LEU A 57 -1.98 -4.90 -0.72
N LEU A 58 -2.79 -4.79 -1.78
CA LEU A 58 -3.32 -3.52 -2.28
C LEU A 58 -4.66 -3.12 -1.63
N CYS A 59 -4.75 -3.32 -0.32
CA CYS A 59 -5.91 -2.90 0.47
C CYS A 59 -5.87 -1.39 0.75
N PHE A 60 -6.99 -0.71 0.44
CA PHE A 60 -7.15 0.73 0.66
C PHE A 60 -7.10 1.12 2.14
N VAL A 61 -7.60 0.24 3.02
CA VAL A 61 -7.59 0.46 4.46
C VAL A 61 -6.33 -0.19 5.04
N PRO A 62 -5.38 0.59 5.57
CA PRO A 62 -4.09 0.06 6.02
C PRO A 62 -4.22 -1.03 7.09
N SER A 63 -5.19 -0.91 8.00
CA SER A 63 -5.43 -1.90 9.07
C SER A 63 -5.96 -3.24 8.57
N ARG A 64 -6.46 -3.31 7.33
CA ARG A 64 -6.92 -4.56 6.69
C ARG A 64 -5.89 -5.12 5.70
N ARG A 65 -4.74 -4.47 5.56
CA ARG A 65 -3.65 -4.97 4.72
C ARG A 65 -3.04 -6.19 5.40
N ILE A 66 -2.69 -7.20 4.59
CA ILE A 66 -1.97 -8.37 5.08
C ILE A 66 -0.66 -7.98 5.74
N THR A 67 -0.29 -8.68 6.80
CA THR A 67 1.00 -8.52 7.47
C THR A 67 2.12 -9.09 6.58
N VAL A 68 3.37 -8.75 6.88
CA VAL A 68 4.50 -9.27 6.11
C VAL A 68 4.61 -10.77 6.32
N GLU A 69 4.45 -11.21 7.57
CA GLU A 69 4.50 -12.61 7.99
C GLU A 69 3.41 -13.44 7.28
N ASP A 70 2.17 -12.95 7.26
CA ASP A 70 1.07 -13.63 6.58
C ASP A 70 1.25 -13.64 5.04
N ALA A 71 1.87 -12.60 4.48
CA ALA A 71 2.15 -12.54 3.05
C ALA A 71 3.21 -13.57 2.64
N LEU A 72 4.24 -13.75 3.47
CA LEU A 72 5.32 -14.72 3.23
C LEU A 72 4.83 -16.16 3.40
N ALA A 73 3.91 -16.40 4.34
CA ALA A 73 3.23 -17.69 4.51
C ALA A 73 2.16 -17.98 3.44
N HIS A 74 1.93 -17.09 2.47
CA HIS A 74 0.88 -17.26 1.47
C HIS A 74 1.22 -18.38 0.46
N PRO A 75 0.24 -19.19 -0.01
CA PRO A 75 0.47 -20.28 -0.99
C PRO A 75 1.15 -19.85 -2.30
N TYR A 76 1.13 -18.56 -2.62
CA TYR A 76 1.85 -18.03 -3.78
C TYR A 76 3.37 -17.99 -3.57
N LEU A 77 3.82 -17.75 -2.34
CA LEU A 77 5.23 -17.65 -1.96
C LEU A 77 5.77 -18.90 -1.27
N GLU A 78 4.94 -19.93 -1.07
CA GLU A 78 5.29 -21.18 -0.38
C GLU A 78 6.60 -21.83 -0.87
N GLN A 79 6.85 -21.81 -2.19
CA GLN A 79 8.08 -22.37 -2.77
C GLN A 79 9.36 -21.59 -2.45
N TYR A 80 9.22 -20.35 -1.97
CA TYR A 80 10.31 -19.44 -1.63
C TYR A 80 10.39 -19.16 -0.12
N TYR A 81 9.41 -19.63 0.66
CA TYR A 81 9.33 -19.37 2.08
C TYR A 81 10.30 -20.28 2.85
N ASP A 82 11.38 -19.70 3.36
CA ASP A 82 12.26 -20.33 4.35
C ASP A 82 12.17 -19.56 5.67
N PRO A 83 11.41 -20.06 6.67
CA PRO A 83 11.27 -19.38 7.96
C PRO A 83 12.58 -19.27 8.74
N THR A 84 13.66 -19.94 8.30
CA THR A 84 14.98 -19.88 8.94
C THR A 84 15.93 -18.85 8.31
N ASP A 85 15.66 -18.36 7.10
CA ASP A 85 16.46 -17.34 6.41
C ASP A 85 15.91 -15.90 6.60
N GLU A 86 14.65 -15.79 7.04
CA GLU A 86 13.98 -14.52 7.29
C GLU A 86 14.30 -13.95 8.68
N VAL A 87 15.49 -13.35 8.82
CA VAL A 87 15.87 -12.64 10.06
C VAL A 87 15.12 -11.31 10.13
N SER A 88 14.09 -11.25 10.96
CA SER A 88 13.43 -9.99 11.29
C SER A 88 14.45 -9.03 11.91
N SER A 89 14.69 -7.89 11.26
CA SER A 89 15.75 -6.94 11.62
C SER A 89 15.62 -6.35 13.04
N TYR A 90 14.52 -6.62 13.74
CA TYR A 90 14.36 -6.31 15.16
C TYR A 90 15.40 -6.96 16.07
N ALA A 91 16.09 -8.03 15.63
CA ALA A 91 17.20 -8.60 16.40
C ALA A 91 18.42 -7.65 16.53
N SER A 92 18.58 -6.68 15.61
CA SER A 92 19.68 -5.71 15.66
C SER A 92 19.40 -4.46 16.52
N ASN A 93 18.16 -4.26 16.96
CA ASN A 93 17.77 -3.03 17.68
C ASN A 93 17.56 -3.24 19.19
N VAL A 94 17.82 -4.43 19.74
CA VAL A 94 17.62 -4.71 21.18
C VAL A 94 18.87 -4.72 22.05
N LEU A 95 20.06 -4.37 21.55
CA LEU A 95 21.28 -4.32 22.39
C LEU A 95 22.23 -3.15 22.07
N ASN A 96 21.77 -1.90 21.97
CA ASN A 96 22.70 -0.74 22.08
C ASN A 96 22.12 0.64 22.44
N VAL A 97 20.95 0.76 23.10
CA VAL A 97 20.54 2.02 23.77
C VAL A 97 20.03 1.72 25.19
N VAL A 98 20.81 0.98 25.96
CA VAL A 98 20.70 0.97 27.44
C VAL A 98 22.10 0.93 28.05
N SER A 99 22.93 1.93 27.77
CA SER A 99 23.98 2.37 28.71
C SER A 99 24.65 3.65 28.22
N SER A 100 24.93 4.55 29.17
CA SER A 100 25.67 5.82 29.10
C SER A 100 24.90 7.04 28.62
N ASP A 101 24.75 8.13 29.38
CA ASP A 101 25.05 8.50 30.77
C ASP A 101 24.23 9.81 30.93
N CYS A 102 23.33 9.94 31.90
CA CYS A 102 23.58 10.81 33.05
C CYS A 102 24.82 11.73 32.91
N LEU A 103 24.64 12.92 32.34
CA LEU A 103 25.06 14.23 32.86
C LEU A 103 24.45 15.36 32.01
#